data_AF-A0A2N2YZL8-F1
#
_entry.id   AF-A0A2N2YZL8-F1
#
_cell.length_a   1.000
_cell.length_b   1.000
_cell.length_c   1.000
_cell.angle_alpha   90.00
_cell.angle_beta   90.00
_cell.angle_gamma   90.00
#
_symmetry.space_group_name_H-M   'P 1'
#
loop_
_entity.id
_entity.type
_entity.pdbx_description
1 polymer ?
#
loop_
_entity_poly.entity_id
_entity_poly.type
_entity_poly.pdbx_seq_one_letter_code
_entity_poly.pdbx_strand_id
1 'polypeptide(L)'
;MIENEFGRNDFVYLINTHSHPDHIGGNQVFSDAIIVGHENCLSEILNQWKDPEKIKPRLLKIVEEYDSELKNCEPGSDEWNSVFCQKVRYQSAYNDLLDGQVITNPNVTFTDSLSIFMGDATFNLIYFGKAHSNSDIFIHLPEAKILMSGDLFFPGGRPSLYEVSEKDAQRWIYVMDWIKNRDDEIDIIIGGHGQIMDKKDLEAFNKSILLKKLELVTK
;
A
#
# COMPACT_ATOMS: atom_id res chain seq x y z
N MET A 1 21.43 -4.13 2.01
CA MET A 1 20.35 -4.32 2.99
C MET A 1 20.12 -3.00 3.70
N ILE A 2 18.94 -2.80 4.28
CA ILE A 2 18.56 -1.52 4.90
C ILE A 2 19.52 -1.12 6.04
N GLU A 3 20.14 -2.09 6.71
CA GLU A 3 21.13 -1.85 7.76
C GLU A 3 22.37 -1.15 7.23
N ASN A 4 22.79 -1.46 5.99
CA ASN A 4 23.96 -0.82 5.38
C ASN A 4 23.65 0.62 4.99
N GLU A 5 22.42 0.90 4.56
CA GLU A 5 21.99 2.23 4.16
C GLU A 5 21.93 3.18 5.36
N PHE A 6 21.37 2.70 6.48
CA PHE A 6 21.19 3.51 7.68
C PHE A 6 22.29 3.32 8.74
N GLY A 7 23.24 2.41 8.51
CA GLY A 7 24.31 2.08 9.46
C GLY A 7 23.81 1.54 10.81
N ARG A 8 22.60 0.97 10.86
CA ARG A 8 21.94 0.52 12.09
C ARG A 8 21.05 -0.70 11.87
N ASN A 9 20.84 -1.48 12.91
CA ASN A 9 20.04 -2.72 12.88
C ASN A 9 19.05 -2.84 14.05
N ASP A 10 18.90 -1.78 14.85
CA ASP A 10 18.04 -1.70 16.03
C ASP A 10 16.64 -1.16 15.69
N PHE A 11 16.02 -1.71 14.65
CA PHE A 11 14.67 -1.35 14.24
C PHE A 11 13.67 -1.85 15.29
N VAL A 12 12.87 -0.93 15.84
CA VAL A 12 11.90 -1.25 16.91
C VAL A 12 10.55 -1.64 16.35
N TYR A 13 10.09 -0.96 15.29
CA TYR A 13 8.80 -1.20 14.65
C TYR A 13 8.96 -1.36 13.14
N LEU A 14 8.20 -2.30 12.57
CA LEU A 14 7.91 -2.39 11.15
C LEU A 14 6.38 -2.28 10.99
N ILE A 15 5.91 -1.39 10.12
CA ILE A 15 4.47 -1.11 9.98
C ILE A 15 4.03 -1.47 8.57
N ASN A 16 3.17 -2.48 8.45
CA ASN A 16 2.63 -2.92 7.17
C ASN A 16 1.40 -2.08 6.82
N THR A 17 1.44 -1.39 5.69
CA THR A 17 0.30 -0.57 5.24
C THR A 17 -0.87 -1.43 4.75
N HIS A 18 -0.59 -2.60 4.17
CA HIS A 18 -1.56 -3.60 3.74
C HIS A 18 -0.85 -4.93 3.40
N SER A 19 -1.60 -5.94 2.92
CA SER A 19 -1.14 -7.33 2.74
C SER A 19 -0.47 -7.66 1.40
N HIS A 20 -0.21 -6.68 0.53
CA HIS A 20 0.40 -6.99 -0.77
C HIS A 20 1.87 -7.38 -0.67
N PRO A 21 2.37 -8.26 -1.56
CA PRO A 21 3.70 -8.86 -1.44
C PRO A 21 4.84 -7.83 -1.36
N ASP A 22 4.72 -6.72 -2.08
CA ASP A 22 5.69 -5.63 -2.09
C ASP A 22 5.69 -4.76 -0.83
N HIS A 23 4.69 -4.92 0.05
CA HIS A 23 4.58 -4.23 1.35
C HIS A 23 4.94 -5.13 2.53
N ILE A 24 4.92 -6.45 2.36
CA ILE A 24 5.15 -7.42 3.45
C ILE A 24 6.28 -8.43 3.16
N GLY A 25 6.74 -8.51 1.92
CA GLY A 25 7.71 -9.50 1.47
C GLY A 25 9.11 -9.33 2.07
N GLY A 26 9.36 -8.21 2.74
CA GLY A 26 10.60 -7.94 3.48
C GLY A 26 10.51 -8.18 4.99
N ASN A 27 9.34 -8.57 5.53
CA ASN A 27 9.11 -8.65 6.98
C ASN A 27 10.14 -9.53 7.71
N GLN A 28 10.58 -10.61 7.06
CA GLN A 28 11.55 -11.57 7.60
C GLN A 28 12.94 -10.97 7.88
N VAL A 29 13.28 -9.84 7.25
CA VAL A 29 14.54 -9.12 7.51
C VAL A 29 14.47 -8.38 8.85
N PHE A 30 13.27 -8.09 9.35
CA PHE A 30 13.04 -7.33 10.58
C PHE A 30 12.45 -8.20 11.69
N SER A 31 12.88 -9.46 11.81
CA SER A 31 12.32 -10.41 12.79
C SER A 31 12.43 -9.98 14.25
N ASP A 32 13.39 -9.09 14.56
CA ASP A 32 13.60 -8.55 15.90
C ASP A 32 12.70 -7.34 16.22
N ALA A 33 12.05 -6.76 15.20
CA ALA A 33 11.14 -5.64 15.36
C ALA A 33 9.71 -6.10 15.72
N ILE A 34 8.94 -5.19 16.32
CA ILE A 34 7.50 -5.34 16.47
C ILE A 34 6.86 -5.06 15.11
N ILE A 35 6.26 -6.09 14.51
CA ILE A 35 5.62 -5.96 13.19
C ILE A 35 4.14 -5.68 13.41
N VAL A 36 3.72 -4.49 13.03
CA VAL A 36 2.37 -3.96 13.23
C VAL A 36 1.62 -3.99 11.91
N GLY A 37 0.35 -4.40 11.94
CA GLY A 37 -0.54 -4.32 10.78
C GLY A 37 -2.01 -4.34 11.19
N HIS A 38 -2.91 -3.95 10.30
CA HIS A 38 -4.34 -4.10 10.56
C HIS A 38 -4.73 -5.59 10.69
N GLU A 39 -5.78 -5.94 11.44
CA GLU A 39 -6.23 -7.33 11.57
C GLU A 39 -6.59 -7.99 10.24
N ASN A 40 -7.11 -7.21 9.27
CA ASN A 40 -7.35 -7.71 7.92
C ASN A 40 -6.05 -7.99 7.18
N CYS A 41 -4.95 -7.27 7.46
CA CYS A 41 -3.65 -7.54 6.87
C CYS A 41 -3.20 -8.94 7.28
N LEU A 42 -3.22 -9.24 8.58
CA LEU A 42 -2.93 -10.58 9.08
C LEU A 42 -3.86 -11.64 8.46
N SER A 43 -5.16 -11.39 8.45
CA SER A 43 -6.15 -12.32 7.90
C SER A 43 -5.93 -12.59 6.41
N GLU A 44 -5.62 -11.55 5.61
CA GLU A 44 -5.32 -11.68 4.20
C GLU A 44 -4.01 -12.45 3.98
N ILE A 45 -2.96 -12.19 4.76
CA ILE A 45 -1.70 -12.93 4.67
C ILE A 45 -1.93 -14.41 4.94
N LEU A 46 -2.60 -14.73 6.06
CA LEU A 46 -2.89 -16.11 6.47
C LEU A 46 -3.78 -16.85 5.46
N ASN A 47 -4.61 -16.14 4.70
CA ASN A 47 -5.47 -16.74 3.68
C ASN A 47 -4.75 -16.90 2.33
N GLN A 48 -4.07 -15.85 1.88
CA GLN A 48 -3.36 -15.85 0.60
C GLN A 48 -2.21 -16.85 0.67
N TRP A 49 -1.31 -16.69 1.64
CA TRP A 49 -0.05 -17.44 1.75
C TRP A 49 -0.18 -18.80 2.45
N LYS A 50 -1.41 -19.25 2.72
CA LYS A 50 -1.68 -20.57 3.32
C LYS A 50 -1.20 -21.73 2.45
N ASP A 51 -1.34 -21.57 1.14
CA ASP A 51 -1.09 -22.60 0.14
C ASP A 51 -0.34 -21.97 -1.04
N PRO A 52 0.99 -21.90 -0.98
CA PRO A 52 1.82 -21.27 -2.01
C PRO A 52 1.55 -21.80 -3.42
N GLU A 53 1.20 -23.08 -3.56
CA GLU A 53 0.89 -23.70 -4.85
C GLU A 53 -0.38 -23.12 -5.51
N LYS A 54 -1.29 -22.52 -4.72
CA LYS A 54 -2.47 -21.82 -5.27
C LYS A 54 -2.17 -20.39 -5.71
N ILE A 55 -1.20 -19.73 -5.08
CA ILE A 55 -0.81 -18.36 -5.44
C ILE A 55 0.11 -18.36 -6.66
N LYS A 56 1.02 -19.33 -6.73
CA LYS A 56 2.07 -19.42 -7.75
C LYS A 56 1.58 -19.19 -9.18
N PRO A 57 0.48 -19.80 -9.67
CA PRO A 57 -0.01 -19.56 -11.02
C PRO A 57 -0.51 -18.12 -11.24
N ARG A 58 -1.09 -17.49 -10.19
CA ARG A 58 -1.56 -16.11 -10.26
C ARG A 58 -0.39 -15.14 -10.38
N LEU A 59 0.65 -15.29 -9.56
CA LEU A 59 1.84 -14.43 -9.64
C LEU A 59 2.54 -14.57 -10.99
N LEU A 60 2.73 -15.81 -11.45
CA LEU A 60 3.34 -16.06 -12.78
C LEU A 60 2.54 -15.39 -13.89
N LYS A 61 1.20 -15.52 -13.87
CA LYS A 61 0.33 -14.89 -14.85
C LYS A 61 0.47 -13.37 -14.85
N ILE A 62 0.53 -12.72 -13.67
CA ILE A 62 0.71 -11.27 -13.57
C ILE A 62 2.06 -10.83 -14.16
N VAL A 63 3.13 -11.60 -13.89
CA VAL A 63 4.45 -11.34 -14.49
C VAL A 63 4.38 -11.43 -16.02
N GLU A 64 3.73 -12.47 -16.56
CA GLU A 64 3.56 -12.67 -18.01
C GLU A 64 2.70 -11.57 -18.68
N GLU A 65 1.69 -11.06 -17.97
CA GLU A 65 0.87 -9.92 -18.40
C GLU A 65 1.72 -8.65 -18.52
N TYR A 66 2.54 -8.33 -17.51
CA TYR A 66 3.46 -7.19 -17.59
C TYR A 66 4.55 -7.37 -18.64
N ASP A 67 5.07 -8.58 -18.84
CA ASP A 67 5.98 -8.88 -19.95
C ASP A 67 5.35 -8.62 -21.31
N SER A 68 4.04 -8.80 -21.42
CA SER A 68 3.29 -8.49 -22.63
C SER A 68 3.04 -6.99 -22.78
N GLU A 69 2.74 -6.29 -21.69
CA GLU A 69 2.57 -4.82 -21.66
C GLU A 69 3.87 -4.10 -22.05
N LEU A 70 5.02 -4.54 -21.53
CA LEU A 70 6.34 -3.96 -21.83
C LEU A 70 6.71 -3.98 -23.33
N LYS A 71 6.18 -4.93 -24.11
CA LYS A 71 6.41 -5.00 -25.56
C LYS A 71 5.74 -3.85 -26.32
N ASN A 72 4.73 -3.22 -25.72
CA ASN A 72 3.98 -2.11 -26.30
C ASN A 72 4.50 -0.74 -25.83
N CYS A 73 5.43 -0.71 -24.88
CA CYS A 73 6.01 0.52 -24.34
C CYS A 73 7.40 0.76 -24.94
N GLU A 74 7.76 2.03 -25.16
CA GLU A 74 9.11 2.40 -25.58
C GLU A 74 10.11 2.18 -24.42
N PRO A 75 11.18 1.38 -24.61
CA PRO A 75 12.17 1.14 -23.55
C PRO A 75 12.76 2.43 -22.97
N GLY A 76 12.71 2.56 -21.65
CA GLY A 76 13.22 3.74 -20.93
C GLY A 76 12.25 4.92 -20.83
N SER A 77 11.09 4.87 -21.48
CA SER A 77 10.01 5.84 -21.24
C SER A 77 9.44 5.73 -19.82
N ASP A 78 8.76 6.78 -19.34
CA ASP A 78 8.13 6.79 -18.01
C ASP A 78 7.10 5.67 -17.86
N GLU A 79 6.32 5.40 -18.92
CA GLU A 79 5.36 4.30 -18.96
C GLU A 79 6.08 2.94 -18.85
N TRP A 80 7.13 2.73 -19.66
CA TRP A 80 7.92 1.49 -19.59
C TRP A 80 8.55 1.30 -18.22
N ASN A 81 9.12 2.34 -17.62
CA ASN A 81 9.72 2.28 -16.29
C ASN A 81 8.67 1.92 -15.23
N SER A 82 7.47 2.50 -15.31
CA SER A 82 6.35 2.17 -14.41
C SER A 82 5.93 0.71 -14.53
N VAL A 83 5.69 0.23 -15.75
CA VAL A 83 5.32 -1.18 -16.02
C VAL A 83 6.43 -2.14 -15.58
N PHE A 84 7.69 -1.79 -15.86
CA PHE A 84 8.86 -2.59 -15.48
C PHE A 84 8.99 -2.70 -13.97
N CYS A 85 8.83 -1.59 -13.24
CA CYS A 85 8.82 -1.60 -11.78
C CYS A 85 7.73 -2.51 -11.21
N GLN A 86 6.52 -2.49 -11.78
CA GLN A 86 5.45 -3.40 -11.36
C GLN A 86 5.81 -4.86 -11.63
N LYS A 87 6.31 -5.18 -12.83
CA LYS A 87 6.77 -6.54 -13.16
C LYS A 87 7.79 -7.04 -12.14
N VAL A 88 8.82 -6.24 -11.84
CA VAL A 88 9.91 -6.63 -10.93
C VAL A 88 9.37 -7.00 -9.55
N ARG A 89 8.37 -6.28 -9.03
CA ARG A 89 7.75 -6.59 -7.73
C ARG A 89 7.07 -7.95 -7.70
N TYR A 90 6.22 -8.23 -8.70
CA TYR A 90 5.54 -9.53 -8.78
C TYR A 90 6.51 -10.67 -9.10
N GLN A 91 7.56 -10.39 -9.89
CA GLN A 91 8.61 -11.37 -10.17
C GLN A 91 9.41 -11.70 -8.92
N SER A 92 9.76 -10.71 -8.09
CA SER A 92 10.43 -10.94 -6.80
C SER A 92 9.56 -11.78 -5.87
N ALA A 93 8.27 -11.44 -5.71
CA ALA A 93 7.34 -12.23 -4.91
C ALA A 93 7.19 -13.68 -5.42
N TYR A 94 7.20 -13.87 -6.74
CA TYR A 94 7.19 -15.20 -7.35
C TYR A 94 8.47 -15.98 -7.05
N ASN A 95 9.63 -15.34 -7.14
CA ASN A 95 10.92 -15.96 -6.84
C ASN A 95 11.02 -16.34 -5.36
N ASP A 96 10.62 -15.45 -4.45
CA ASP A 96 10.58 -15.72 -3.00
C ASP A 96 9.73 -16.95 -2.71
N LEU A 97 8.57 -17.07 -3.39
CA LEU A 97 7.71 -18.25 -3.29
C LEU A 97 8.41 -19.52 -3.78
N LEU A 98 9.14 -19.46 -4.91
CA LEU A 98 9.90 -20.60 -5.45
C LEU A 98 11.03 -21.04 -4.51
N ASP A 99 11.66 -20.08 -3.83
CA ASP A 99 12.73 -20.31 -2.87
C ASP A 99 12.20 -20.81 -1.51
N GLY A 100 10.88 -20.97 -1.38
CA GLY A 100 10.23 -21.45 -0.16
C GLY A 100 10.22 -20.43 0.97
N GLN A 101 10.36 -19.14 0.65
CA GLN A 101 10.28 -18.08 1.64
C GLN A 101 8.87 -18.02 2.24
N VAL A 102 8.81 -17.81 3.55
CA VAL A 102 7.57 -17.67 4.29
C VAL A 102 7.45 -16.22 4.75
N ILE A 103 6.32 -15.61 4.44
CA ILE A 103 6.01 -14.25 4.89
C ILE A 103 5.93 -14.24 6.41
N THR A 104 6.70 -13.37 7.04
CA THR A 104 6.60 -13.12 8.48
C THR A 104 5.38 -12.24 8.74
N ASN A 105 4.49 -12.70 9.62
CA ASN A 105 3.23 -12.04 9.92
C ASN A 105 3.42 -10.82 10.84
N PRO A 106 2.49 -9.84 10.81
CA PRO A 106 2.31 -8.92 11.92
C PRO A 106 2.09 -9.68 13.22
N ASN A 107 2.83 -9.29 14.26
CA ASN A 107 2.70 -9.85 15.62
C ASN A 107 1.89 -8.94 16.55
N VAL A 108 1.63 -7.70 16.13
CA VAL A 108 0.68 -6.77 16.76
C VAL A 108 -0.34 -6.34 15.71
N THR A 109 -1.62 -6.48 16.06
CA THR A 109 -2.73 -6.05 15.20
C THR A 109 -3.62 -5.02 15.86
N PHE A 110 -4.29 -4.22 15.05
CA PHE A 110 -5.31 -3.26 15.48
C PHE A 110 -6.51 -3.29 14.54
N THR A 111 -7.62 -2.68 14.98
CA THR A 111 -8.89 -2.59 14.25
C THR A 111 -9.08 -1.18 13.68
N ASP A 112 -9.51 -0.21 14.48
CA ASP A 112 -9.85 1.12 13.96
C ASP A 112 -8.62 2.04 13.88
N SER A 113 -7.86 2.11 14.98
CA SER A 113 -6.66 2.94 15.06
C SER A 113 -5.67 2.44 16.12
N LEU A 114 -4.41 2.83 15.95
CA LEU A 114 -3.33 2.61 16.92
C LEU A 114 -2.34 3.77 16.85
N SER A 115 -1.98 4.35 17.99
CA SER A 115 -0.92 5.35 18.06
C SER A 115 0.35 4.73 18.64
N ILE A 116 1.48 4.91 17.94
CA ILE A 116 2.80 4.50 18.41
C ILE A 116 3.59 5.76 18.74
N PHE A 117 4.08 5.85 19.97
CA PHE A 117 4.87 6.98 20.46
C PHE A 117 6.36 6.62 20.44
N MET A 118 7.16 7.41 19.72
CA MET A 118 8.59 7.20 19.54
C MET A 118 9.36 8.48 19.83
N GLY A 119 9.57 8.77 21.12
CA GLY A 119 10.24 10.00 21.55
C GLY A 119 9.38 11.23 21.26
N ASP A 120 9.81 12.05 20.30
CA ASP A 120 9.16 13.27 19.85
C ASP A 120 8.29 13.08 18.59
N ALA A 121 8.16 11.84 18.09
CA ALA A 121 7.32 11.51 16.95
C ALA A 121 6.13 10.62 17.34
N THR A 122 4.95 10.95 16.82
CA THR A 122 3.73 10.13 16.95
C THR A 122 3.35 9.52 15.60
N PHE A 123 3.18 8.20 15.55
CA PHE A 123 2.68 7.50 14.37
C PHE A 123 1.23 7.07 14.62
N ASN A 124 0.27 7.78 14.02
CA ASN A 124 -1.14 7.44 14.11
C ASN A 124 -1.53 6.53 12.95
N LEU A 125 -1.76 5.26 13.24
CA LEU A 125 -2.23 4.26 12.30
C LEU A 125 -3.76 4.30 12.26
N ILE A 126 -4.33 4.48 11.08
CA ILE A 126 -5.77 4.73 10.93
C ILE A 126 -6.31 3.84 9.82
N TYR A 127 -7.31 3.04 10.15
CA TYR A 127 -8.06 2.23 9.19
C TYR A 127 -9.39 2.91 8.87
N PHE A 128 -9.59 3.31 7.62
CA PHE A 128 -10.87 3.88 7.17
C PHE A 128 -11.81 2.84 6.56
N GLY A 129 -11.34 1.61 6.36
CA GLY A 129 -12.03 0.57 5.60
C GLY A 129 -11.35 0.26 4.27
N LYS A 130 -11.91 -0.72 3.54
CA LYS A 130 -11.43 -1.18 2.23
C LYS A 130 -11.15 -0.01 1.28
N ALA A 131 -10.00 -0.08 0.61
CA ALA A 131 -9.61 0.86 -0.41
C ALA A 131 -8.90 0.18 -1.60
N HIS A 132 -7.58 0.13 -1.62
CA HIS A 132 -6.80 -0.68 -2.57
C HIS A 132 -6.91 -2.18 -2.25
N SER A 133 -6.89 -2.52 -0.96
CA SER A 133 -7.10 -3.84 -0.37
C SER A 133 -8.16 -3.76 0.75
N ASN A 134 -8.40 -4.84 1.50
CA ASN A 134 -9.26 -4.75 2.70
C ASN A 134 -8.45 -4.39 3.96
N SER A 135 -7.16 -4.13 3.83
CA SER A 135 -6.26 -3.92 4.96
C SER A 135 -5.51 -2.59 4.94
N ASP A 136 -5.88 -1.68 4.04
CA ASP A 136 -5.17 -0.40 3.87
C ASP A 136 -5.28 0.50 5.09
N ILE A 137 -4.13 0.98 5.56
CA ILE A 137 -4.04 1.95 6.65
C ILE A 137 -3.33 3.21 6.21
N PHE A 138 -3.66 4.32 6.87
CA PHE A 138 -2.89 5.55 6.83
C PHE A 138 -1.96 5.62 8.02
N ILE A 139 -0.83 6.30 7.83
CA ILE A 139 0.10 6.64 8.89
C ILE A 139 0.23 8.16 8.93
N HIS A 140 -0.37 8.79 9.94
CA HIS A 140 -0.33 10.23 10.12
C HIS A 140 0.69 10.61 11.20
N LEU A 141 1.66 11.44 10.81
CA LEU A 141 2.75 11.97 11.65
C LEU A 141 2.56 13.48 11.79
N PRO A 142 1.82 13.96 12.81
CA PRO A 142 1.46 15.38 12.92
C PRO A 142 2.69 16.27 13.17
N GLU A 143 3.69 15.81 13.92
CA GLU A 143 4.89 16.61 14.22
C GLU A 143 5.74 16.88 12.98
N ALA A 144 5.73 15.95 12.02
CA ALA A 144 6.40 16.09 10.72
C ALA A 144 5.48 16.65 9.62
N LYS A 145 4.19 16.79 9.91
CA LYS A 145 3.13 17.10 8.96
C LYS A 145 3.09 16.18 7.73
N ILE A 146 3.28 14.88 7.96
CA ILE A 146 3.33 13.85 6.93
C ILE A 146 2.14 12.91 7.06
N LEU A 147 1.54 12.56 5.93
CA LEU A 147 0.60 11.46 5.81
C LEU A 147 1.16 10.41 4.84
N MET A 148 1.40 9.19 5.31
CA MET A 148 1.66 8.06 4.41
C MET A 148 0.34 7.38 4.07
N SER A 149 0.02 7.27 2.78
CA SER A 149 -1.27 6.76 2.29
C SER A 149 -1.21 5.33 1.76
N GLY A 150 -0.03 4.71 1.75
CA GLY A 150 0.18 3.44 1.05
C GLY A 150 -0.29 3.53 -0.41
N ASP A 151 -0.88 2.45 -0.91
CA ASP A 151 -1.30 2.35 -2.31
C ASP A 151 -2.68 2.96 -2.61
N LEU A 152 -3.36 3.50 -1.60
CA LEU A 152 -4.71 4.04 -1.75
C LEU A 152 -4.73 5.28 -2.65
N PHE A 153 -3.80 6.20 -2.43
CA PHE A 153 -3.69 7.44 -3.19
C PHE A 153 -2.31 7.54 -3.81
N PHE A 154 -2.22 7.53 -5.15
CA PHE A 154 -1.04 8.00 -5.85
C PHE A 154 -1.36 8.42 -7.30
N PRO A 155 -0.53 9.27 -7.93
CA PRO A 155 -0.74 9.68 -9.31
C PRO A 155 -0.55 8.48 -10.25
N GLY A 156 -1.59 8.14 -11.02
CA GLY A 156 -1.63 6.90 -11.82
C GLY A 156 -2.09 5.66 -11.05
N GLY A 157 -2.53 5.83 -9.80
CA GLY A 157 -3.08 4.78 -8.97
C GLY A 157 -4.19 4.02 -9.66
N ARG A 158 -3.99 2.71 -9.78
CA ARG A 158 -5.03 1.72 -10.06
C ARG A 158 -5.48 1.15 -8.70
N PRO A 159 -6.34 1.83 -7.90
CA PRO A 159 -7.21 1.04 -7.01
C PRO A 159 -7.81 -0.07 -7.87
N SER A 160 -8.15 -1.22 -7.31
CA SER A 160 -8.91 -2.21 -8.07
C SER A 160 -10.30 -1.63 -8.38
N LEU A 161 -10.38 -0.77 -9.39
CA LEU A 161 -11.55 0.00 -9.78
C LEU A 161 -12.59 -0.88 -10.47
N TYR A 162 -12.26 -2.16 -10.66
CA TYR A 162 -13.14 -3.17 -11.24
C TYR A 162 -14.32 -3.52 -10.33
N GLU A 163 -14.23 -3.27 -9.02
CA GLU A 163 -15.28 -3.59 -8.03
C GLU A 163 -15.44 -2.50 -6.96
N VAL A 164 -15.67 -1.25 -7.38
CA VAL A 164 -15.97 -0.14 -6.45
C VAL A 164 -17.46 -0.14 -6.13
N SER A 165 -17.83 -0.39 -4.87
CA SER A 165 -19.20 -0.21 -4.43
C SER A 165 -19.50 1.25 -4.09
N GLU A 166 -20.79 1.60 -3.99
CA GLU A 166 -21.18 2.94 -3.52
C GLU A 166 -20.62 3.24 -2.11
N LYS A 167 -20.56 2.22 -1.24
CA LYS A 167 -19.99 2.35 0.11
C LYS A 167 -18.50 2.67 0.07
N ASP A 168 -17.76 2.08 -0.87
CA ASP A 168 -16.34 2.35 -1.05
C ASP A 168 -16.13 3.79 -1.53
N ALA A 169 -16.93 4.25 -2.50
CA ALA A 169 -16.86 5.63 -2.97
C ALA A 169 -17.20 6.64 -1.86
N GLN A 170 -18.24 6.38 -1.04
CA GLN A 170 -18.59 7.23 0.10
C GLN A 170 -17.47 7.28 1.15
N ARG A 171 -16.85 6.13 1.46
CA ARG A 171 -15.69 6.06 2.34
C ARG A 171 -14.53 6.89 1.82
N TRP A 172 -14.21 6.79 0.53
CA TRP A 172 -13.11 7.55 -0.05
C TRP A 172 -13.36 9.06 0.02
N ILE A 173 -14.59 9.52 -0.23
CA ILE A 173 -14.97 10.92 -0.01
C ILE A 173 -14.77 11.32 1.45
N TYR A 174 -15.16 10.46 2.40
CA TYR A 174 -14.94 10.73 3.82
C TYR A 174 -13.45 10.85 4.18
N VAL A 175 -12.59 9.99 3.64
CA VAL A 175 -11.13 10.08 3.83
C VAL A 175 -10.60 11.41 3.30
N MET A 176 -11.08 11.85 2.14
CA MET A 176 -10.71 13.15 1.57
C MET A 176 -11.09 14.31 2.49
N ASP A 177 -12.32 14.30 3.02
CA ASP A 177 -12.77 15.31 3.97
C ASP A 177 -11.96 15.26 5.28
N TRP A 178 -11.59 14.06 5.74
CA TRP A 178 -10.74 13.88 6.90
C TRP A 178 -9.35 14.53 6.73
N ILE A 179 -8.75 14.37 5.53
CA ILE A 179 -7.45 14.99 5.19
C ILE A 179 -7.60 16.50 5.06
N LYS A 180 -8.65 16.98 4.38
CA LYS A 180 -8.92 18.42 4.22
C LYS A 180 -9.15 19.15 5.53
N ASN A 181 -9.81 18.51 6.49
CA ASN A 181 -10.03 19.07 7.83
C ASN A 181 -8.76 19.10 8.69
N ARG A 182 -7.63 18.59 8.18
CA ARG A 182 -6.30 18.58 8.81
C ARG A 182 -5.29 19.37 7.98
N ASP A 183 -5.76 20.45 7.35
CA ASP A 183 -4.94 21.28 6.48
C ASP A 183 -3.66 21.76 7.18
N ASP A 184 -3.76 22.18 8.45
CA ASP A 184 -2.62 22.66 9.23
C ASP A 184 -1.67 21.56 9.72
N GLU A 185 -2.09 20.28 9.66
CA GLU A 185 -1.37 19.11 10.18
C GLU A 185 -0.74 18.25 9.08
N ILE A 186 -1.07 18.46 7.80
CA ILE A 186 -0.57 17.63 6.69
C ILE A 186 -0.04 18.54 5.58
N ASP A 187 1.26 18.60 5.40
CA ASP A 187 1.91 19.34 4.32
C ASP A 187 2.30 18.41 3.16
N ILE A 188 2.69 17.17 3.48
CA ILE A 188 3.22 16.19 2.53
C ILE A 188 2.44 14.88 2.62
N ILE A 189 2.07 14.33 1.48
CA ILE A 189 1.47 13.00 1.37
C ILE A 189 2.46 12.07 0.65
N ILE A 190 2.77 10.92 1.26
CA ILE A 190 3.69 9.93 0.70
C ILE A 190 2.91 8.67 0.30
N GLY A 191 2.93 8.35 -0.99
CA GLY A 191 2.33 7.12 -1.53
C GLY A 191 3.17 5.87 -1.26
N GLY A 192 2.58 4.70 -1.45
CA GLY A 192 3.19 3.39 -1.19
C GLY A 192 4.39 3.05 -2.09
N HIS A 193 4.58 3.80 -3.18
CA HIS A 193 5.66 3.60 -4.14
C HIS A 193 6.62 4.79 -4.23
N GLY A 194 6.69 5.59 -3.17
CA GLY A 194 7.62 6.72 -3.05
C GLY A 194 7.16 8.02 -3.72
N GLN A 195 5.89 8.10 -4.11
CA GLN A 195 5.34 9.36 -4.63
C GLN A 195 5.25 10.39 -3.50
N ILE A 196 5.76 11.58 -3.77
CA ILE A 196 5.59 12.75 -2.91
C ILE A 196 4.50 13.59 -3.56
N MET A 197 3.41 13.77 -2.84
CA MET A 197 2.21 14.47 -3.28
C MET A 197 1.87 15.62 -2.35
N ASP A 198 1.11 16.56 -2.89
CA ASP A 198 0.41 17.56 -2.10
C ASP A 198 -1.11 17.31 -2.07
N LYS A 199 -1.84 18.20 -1.41
CA LYS A 199 -3.30 18.12 -1.33
C LYS A 199 -3.99 18.26 -2.68
N LYS A 200 -3.41 18.98 -3.65
CA LYS A 200 -4.00 19.17 -4.99
C LYS A 200 -3.96 17.87 -5.79
N ASP A 201 -2.90 17.09 -5.66
CA ASP A 201 -2.82 15.75 -6.26
C ASP A 201 -3.95 14.85 -5.74
N LEU A 202 -4.21 14.93 -4.44
CA LEU A 202 -5.28 14.20 -3.78
C LEU A 202 -6.68 14.67 -4.27
N GLU A 203 -6.87 15.98 -4.45
CA GLU A 203 -8.11 16.53 -5.01
C GLU A 203 -8.36 16.09 -6.45
N ALA A 204 -7.30 16.05 -7.26
CA ALA A 204 -7.37 15.54 -8.63
C ALA A 204 -7.79 14.07 -8.65
N PHE A 205 -7.25 13.26 -7.73
CA PHE A 205 -7.67 11.86 -7.55
C PHE A 205 -9.15 11.75 -7.18
N ASN A 206 -9.63 12.53 -6.22
CA ASN A 206 -11.05 12.52 -5.81
C ASN A 206 -11.99 12.88 -6.97
N LYS A 207 -11.63 13.88 -7.79
CA LYS A 207 -12.40 14.21 -8.99
C LYS A 207 -12.53 13.03 -9.94
N SER A 208 -11.46 12.26 -10.13
CA SER A 208 -11.49 11.06 -10.98
C SER A 208 -12.41 9.96 -10.43
N ILE A 209 -12.45 9.77 -9.10
CA ILE A 209 -13.37 8.84 -8.43
C ILE A 209 -14.82 9.30 -8.58
N LEU A 210 -15.09 10.58 -8.32
CA LEU A 210 -16.44 11.15 -8.42
C LEU A 210 -17.00 11.02 -9.84
N LEU A 211 -16.17 11.23 -10.87
CA LEU A 211 -16.57 11.00 -12.26
C LEU A 211 -16.94 9.53 -12.50
N LYS A 212 -16.16 8.58 -11.99
CA LYS A 212 -16.50 7.14 -12.07
C LYS A 212 -17.76 6.78 -11.30
N LYS A 213 -18.03 7.42 -10.14
CA LYS A 213 -19.30 7.24 -9.42
C LYS A 213 -20.50 7.63 -10.28
N LEU A 214 -20.41 8.74 -11.01
CA LEU A 214 -21.49 9.18 -11.91
C LEU A 214 -21.72 8.16 -13.05
N GLU A 215 -20.67 7.53 -13.56
CA GLU A 215 -20.77 6.45 -14.56
C GLU A 215 -21.40 5.16 -13.99
N LEU A 216 -21.14 4.84 -12.72
CA LEU A 216 -21.73 3.67 -12.04
C LEU A 216 -23.21 3.85 -11.67
N VAL A 217 -23.66 5.09 -11.42
CA VAL A 217 -25.07 5.41 -11.08
C VAL A 217 -25.95 5.57 -12.33
N THR A 218 -25.35 5.72 -13.51
CA THR A 218 -26.06 5.89 -14.79
C THR A 218 -26.20 4.61 -15.63
N LYS A 219 -25.74 3.47 -15.11
CA LYS A 219 -25.99 2.12 -15.65
C LYS A 219 -26.97 1.37 -14.78
#